data_AF-A0A662UR27-F1
#
_entry.id   AF-A0A662UR27-F1
#
_cell.length_a   1.000
_cell.length_b   1.000
_cell.length_c   1.000
_cell.angle_alpha   90.00
_cell.angle_beta   90.00
_cell.angle_gamma   90.00
#
_symmetry.space_group_name_H-M   'P 1'
#
loop_
_entity.id
_entity.type
_entity.pdbx_description
1 polymer ?
#
loop_
_entity_poly.entity_id
_entity_poly.type
_entity_poly.pdbx_seq_one_letter_code
_entity_poly.pdbx_strand_id
1 'polypeptide(L)'
;MARVVYPEAKYFKEIIDALGKLIDEVAFQLTQEGLVIKALDPARVALIHIDLPMTAFIEYDVSEETIAGISTANLAKMLKRVKKGDRFVLSVEEDRVEVVIESIG
;
A
#
# COMPACT_ATOMS: atom_id res chain seq x y z
N MET A 1 -1.16 6.42 -14.97
CA MET A 1 -2.09 5.40 -14.46
C MET A 1 -1.26 4.29 -13.86
N ALA A 2 -1.54 3.89 -12.64
CA ALA A 2 -0.83 2.80 -11.97
C ALA A 2 -1.86 1.82 -11.40
N ARG A 3 -1.68 0.53 -11.63
CA ARG A 3 -2.51 -0.54 -11.07
C ARG A 3 -1.63 -1.68 -10.59
N VAL A 4 -1.80 -2.08 -9.33
CA VAL A 4 -1.05 -3.18 -8.73
C VAL A 4 -1.96 -4.11 -7.95
N VAL A 5 -1.68 -5.41 -8.02
CA VAL A 5 -2.41 -6.46 -7.29
C VAL A 5 -1.43 -7.27 -6.45
N TYR A 6 -1.55 -7.17 -5.14
CA TYR A 6 -0.73 -7.91 -4.18
C TYR A 6 -1.47 -9.15 -3.65
N PRO A 7 -0.82 -10.32 -3.58
CA PRO A 7 -1.50 -11.61 -3.34
C PRO A 7 -2.11 -11.78 -1.95
N GLU A 8 -1.64 -11.07 -0.92
CA GLU A 8 -2.09 -11.27 0.46
C GLU A 8 -2.30 -9.93 1.19
N ALA A 9 -3.54 -9.45 1.20
CA ALA A 9 -3.95 -8.19 1.82
C ALA A 9 -3.68 -8.14 3.33
N LYS A 10 -3.58 -9.31 3.99
CA LYS A 10 -3.22 -9.37 5.41
C LYS A 10 -1.86 -8.75 5.70
N TYR A 11 -0.89 -8.87 4.81
CA TYR A 11 0.43 -8.23 5.02
C TYR A 11 0.35 -6.71 4.97
N PHE A 12 -0.46 -6.16 4.06
CA PHE A 12 -0.75 -4.72 4.07
C PHE A 12 -1.47 -4.28 5.34
N LYS A 13 -2.38 -5.09 5.88
CA LYS A 13 -3.00 -4.80 7.19
C LYS A 13 -1.94 -4.67 8.28
N GLU A 14 -1.01 -5.60 8.36
CA GLU A 14 0.05 -5.59 9.37
C GLU A 14 0.99 -4.38 9.21
N ILE A 15 1.36 -4.05 7.96
CA ILE A 15 2.15 -2.85 7.64
C ILE A 15 1.41 -1.58 8.08
N ILE A 16 0.14 -1.44 7.70
CA ILE A 16 -0.65 -0.23 7.99
C ILE A 16 -0.96 -0.10 9.48
N ASP A 17 -1.23 -1.20 10.19
CA ASP A 17 -1.39 -1.19 11.64
C ASP A 17 -0.11 -0.77 12.37
N ALA A 18 1.06 -1.08 11.82
CA ALA A 18 2.35 -0.64 12.36
C ALA A 18 2.59 0.85 12.06
N LEU A 19 2.42 1.28 10.80
CA LEU A 19 2.63 2.65 10.36
C LEU A 19 1.63 3.62 11.02
N GLY A 20 0.35 3.23 11.14
CA GLY A 20 -0.72 4.06 11.69
C GLY A 20 -0.59 4.40 13.18
N LYS A 21 0.36 3.78 13.90
CA LYS A 21 0.72 4.17 15.27
C LYS A 21 1.66 5.39 15.31
N LEU A 22 2.29 5.71 14.20
CA LEU A 22 3.36 6.69 14.09
C LEU A 22 2.96 7.86 13.19
N ILE A 23 2.18 7.58 12.14
CA ILE A 23 1.84 8.54 11.08
C ILE A 23 0.36 8.43 10.66
N ASP A 24 -0.23 9.58 10.34
CA ASP A 24 -1.64 9.68 9.90
C ASP A 24 -1.81 9.39 8.40
N GLU A 25 -0.77 9.62 7.61
CA GLU A 25 -0.76 9.45 6.16
C GLU A 25 0.54 8.76 5.72
N VAL A 26 0.40 7.84 4.77
CA VAL A 26 1.50 7.10 4.16
C VAL A 26 1.55 7.36 2.67
N ALA A 27 2.74 7.55 2.12
CA ALA A 27 2.96 7.70 0.69
C ALA A 27 3.34 6.34 0.08
N PHE A 28 2.51 5.86 -0.84
CA PHE A 28 2.78 4.68 -1.65
C PHE A 28 3.42 5.16 -2.95
N GLN A 29 4.74 5.00 -3.06
CA GLN A 29 5.51 5.37 -4.25
C GLN A 29 5.62 4.15 -5.16
N LEU A 30 4.83 4.12 -6.23
CA LEU A 30 4.83 3.09 -7.26
C LEU A 30 5.84 3.47 -8.35
N THR A 31 6.92 2.71 -8.46
CA THR A 31 7.98 2.91 -9.46
C THR A 31 7.93 1.81 -10.52
N GLN A 32 8.79 1.84 -11.53
CA GLN A 32 8.94 0.71 -12.46
C GLN A 32 9.57 -0.53 -11.79
N GLU A 33 10.23 -0.37 -10.65
CA GLU A 33 10.93 -1.46 -9.94
C GLU A 33 10.05 -2.11 -8.88
N GLY A 34 9.07 -1.38 -8.34
CA GLY A 34 8.22 -1.85 -7.25
C GLY A 34 7.58 -0.73 -6.44
N LEU A 35 6.93 -1.11 -5.34
CA LEU A 35 6.33 -0.21 -4.37
C LEU A 35 7.34 0.12 -3.26
N VAL A 36 7.56 1.41 -3.05
CA VAL A 36 8.36 1.94 -1.96
C VAL A 36 7.45 2.70 -1.00
N ILE A 37 7.61 2.43 0.30
CA ILE A 37 6.98 3.20 1.38
C ILE A 37 8.07 3.66 2.33
N LYS A 38 8.14 4.97 2.56
CA LYS A 38 9.07 5.59 3.51
C LYS A 38 8.28 6.40 4.53
N ALA A 39 8.57 6.19 5.80
CA ALA A 39 7.97 6.92 6.91
C ALA A 39 9.02 7.21 7.97
N LEU A 40 9.01 8.43 8.50
CA LEU A 40 9.79 8.79 9.68
C LEU A 40 8.89 8.73 10.90
N ASP A 41 9.45 8.32 12.03
CA ASP A 41 8.76 8.51 13.31
C ASP A 41 8.59 10.00 13.64
N PRO A 42 7.67 10.39 14.54
CA PRO A 42 7.43 11.79 14.87
C PRO A 42 8.67 12.56 15.36
N ALA A 43 9.60 11.88 16.04
CA ALA A 43 10.84 12.49 16.50
C ALA A 43 11.93 12.56 15.42
N ARG A 44 11.69 11.98 14.23
CA ARG A 44 12.61 11.92 13.09
C ARG A 44 13.95 11.25 13.42
N VAL A 45 13.92 10.25 14.29
CA VAL A 45 15.07 9.47 14.73
C VAL A 45 15.20 8.16 13.96
N ALA A 46 14.09 7.57 13.53
CA ALA A 46 14.01 6.29 12.84
C ALA A 46 13.28 6.41 11.49
N LEU A 47 13.87 5.78 10.47
CA LEU A 47 13.27 5.62 9.16
C LEU A 47 12.72 4.21 9.01
N ILE A 48 11.43 4.13 8.70
CA ILE A 48 10.79 2.92 8.19
C ILE A 48 10.89 2.98 6.67
N HIS A 49 11.52 1.96 6.10
CA HIS A 49 11.67 1.80 4.66
C HIS A 49 11.18 0.41 4.27
N ILE A 50 10.09 0.36 3.53
CA ILE A 50 9.52 -0.86 2.97
C ILE A 50 9.70 -0.79 1.47
N ASP A 51 10.24 -1.87 0.92
CA ASP A 51 10.49 -2.04 -0.50
C ASP A 51 9.88 -3.38 -0.92
N LEU A 52 8.92 -3.33 -1.83
CA LEU A 52 8.29 -4.50 -2.42
C LEU A 52 8.59 -4.49 -3.92
N PRO A 53 9.43 -5.42 -4.43
CA PRO A 53 9.75 -5.47 -5.85
C PRO A 53 8.51 -5.82 -6.66
N MET A 54 8.46 -5.40 -7.93
CA MET A 54 7.33 -5.67 -8.84
C MET A 54 6.99 -7.17 -8.93
N THR A 55 7.98 -8.05 -8.75
CA THR A 55 7.81 -9.51 -8.77
C THR A 55 7.03 -10.06 -7.57
N ALA A 56 6.81 -9.26 -6.53
CA ALA A 56 5.96 -9.61 -5.40
C ALA A 56 4.46 -9.46 -5.72
N PHE A 57 4.11 -8.86 -6.85
CA PHE A 57 2.74 -8.59 -7.26
C PHE A 57 2.27 -9.61 -8.31
N ILE A 58 0.97 -9.91 -8.29
CA ILE A 58 0.29 -10.71 -9.31
C ILE A 58 0.16 -9.90 -10.61
N GLU A 59 -0.17 -8.62 -10.46
CA GLU A 59 -0.31 -7.66 -11.55
C GLU A 59 0.45 -6.39 -11.13
N TYR A 60 1.25 -5.85 -12.04
CA TYR A 60 2.03 -4.63 -11.81
C TYR A 60 2.08 -3.82 -13.10
N ASP A 61 1.10 -2.95 -13.30
CA ASP A 61 1.01 -2.04 -14.43
C ASP A 61 1.29 -0.62 -13.94
N VAL A 62 2.56 -0.20 -14.07
CA VAL A 62 3.03 1.13 -13.69
C VAL A 62 3.86 1.68 -14.84
N SER A 63 3.25 2.56 -15.63
CA SER A 63 3.92 3.19 -16.78
C SER A 63 4.84 4.33 -16.36
N GLU A 64 4.37 5.14 -15.41
CA GLU A 64 5.07 6.30 -14.86
C GLU A 64 5.09 6.23 -13.34
N GLU A 65 6.17 6.74 -12.74
CA GLU A 65 6.28 6.81 -11.29
C GLU A 65 5.13 7.63 -10.71
N THR A 66 4.41 7.03 -9.76
CA THR A 66 3.19 7.60 -9.19
C THR A 66 3.24 7.52 -7.68
N ILE A 67 2.88 8.61 -7.00
CA ILE A 67 2.80 8.67 -5.54
C ILE A 67 1.34 8.81 -5.13
N ALA A 68 0.86 7.88 -4.31
CA ALA A 68 -0.46 7.92 -3.70
C ALA A 68 -0.35 8.15 -2.19
N GLY A 69 -0.80 9.32 -1.73
CA GLY A 69 -0.98 9.59 -0.30
C GLY A 69 -2.27 8.95 0.19
N ILE A 70 -2.18 8.12 1.23
CA ILE A 70 -3.33 7.39 1.78
C ILE A 70 -3.38 7.56 3.29
N SER A 71 -4.55 7.90 3.82
CA SER A 71 -4.79 7.93 5.26
C SER A 71 -4.65 6.52 5.86
N THR A 72 -3.73 6.38 6.82
CA THR A 72 -3.49 5.11 7.52
C THR A 72 -4.73 4.65 8.29
N ALA A 73 -5.48 5.59 8.88
CA ALA A 73 -6.72 5.31 9.59
C ALA A 73 -7.83 4.77 8.68
N ASN A 74 -7.99 5.33 7.47
CA ASN A 74 -8.99 4.83 6.51
C ASN A 74 -8.61 3.45 5.98
N LEU A 75 -7.33 3.27 5.62
CA LEU A 75 -6.84 2.01 5.10
C LEU A 75 -6.90 0.91 6.16
N ALA A 76 -6.58 1.19 7.42
CA ALA A 76 -6.74 0.25 8.54
C ALA A 76 -8.20 -0.19 8.74
N LYS A 77 -9.17 0.75 8.61
CA LYS A 77 -10.60 0.43 8.67
C LYS A 77 -11.03 -0.51 7.55
N MET A 78 -10.57 -0.27 6.31
CA MET A 78 -10.86 -1.13 5.16
C MET A 78 -10.25 -2.52 5.35
N LEU A 79 -9.01 -2.58 5.84
CA LEU A 79 -8.27 -3.84 6.03
C LEU A 79 -8.70 -4.62 7.28
N LYS A 80 -9.59 -4.08 8.12
CA LYS A 80 -9.99 -4.69 9.41
C LYS A 80 -10.55 -6.10 9.28
N ARG A 81 -11.21 -6.43 8.17
CA ARG A 81 -11.93 -7.71 7.95
C ARG A 81 -11.30 -8.59 6.87
N VAL A 82 -10.09 -8.29 6.43
CA VAL A 82 -9.39 -9.12 5.44
C VAL A 82 -9.19 -10.54 5.99
N LYS A 83 -9.39 -11.52 5.11
CA LYS A 83 -9.16 -12.94 5.36
C LYS A 83 -7.89 -13.36 4.63
N LYS A 84 -7.37 -14.53 5.03
CA LYS A 84 -6.25 -15.17 4.33
C LYS A 84 -6.64 -15.39 2.87
N GLY A 85 -5.76 -15.00 1.95
CA GLY A 85 -5.98 -15.12 0.51
C GLY A 85 -6.78 -13.98 -0.13
N ASP A 86 -7.30 -13.01 0.64
CA ASP A 86 -7.81 -11.78 0.05
C ASP A 86 -6.66 -11.02 -0.61
N ARG A 87 -6.89 -10.46 -1.79
CA ARG A 87 -5.90 -9.67 -2.52
C ARG A 87 -6.08 -8.19 -2.23
N PHE A 88 -4.96 -7.47 -2.24
CA PHE A 88 -4.95 -6.02 -2.13
C PHE A 88 -4.75 -5.43 -3.53
N VAL A 89 -5.69 -4.60 -3.97
CA VAL A 89 -5.63 -3.93 -5.26
C VAL A 89 -5.56 -2.43 -5.04
N LEU A 90 -4.59 -1.79 -5.68
CA LEU A 90 -4.43 -0.34 -5.68
C LEU A 90 -4.41 0.16 -7.12
N SER A 91 -5.29 1.10 -7.42
CA SER A 91 -5.36 1.81 -8.69
C SER A 91 -5.23 3.31 -8.46
N VAL A 92 -4.42 3.98 -9.27
CA VAL A 92 -4.16 5.41 -9.20
C VAL A 92 -4.31 6.01 -10.59
N GLU A 93 -5.26 6.93 -10.71
CA GLU A 93 -5.61 7.64 -11.94
C GLU A 93 -5.81 9.13 -11.61
N GLU A 94 -5.01 10.00 -12.22
CA GLU A 94 -5.07 11.46 -12.04
C GLU A 94 -5.12 11.87 -10.54
N ASP A 95 -6.27 12.30 -10.04
CA ASP A 95 -6.51 12.75 -8.68
C ASP A 95 -7.25 11.71 -7.80
N ARG A 96 -7.45 10.50 -8.33
CA ARG A 96 -8.18 9.41 -7.68
C ARG A 96 -7.27 8.26 -7.29
N VAL A 97 -7.38 7.87 -6.02
CA VAL A 97 -6.84 6.62 -5.48
C VAL A 97 -7.99 5.68 -5.18
N GLU A 98 -7.94 4.48 -5.72
CA GLU A 98 -8.90 3.41 -5.46
C GLU A 98 -8.21 2.21 -4.82
N VAL A 99 -8.78 1.73 -3.72
CA VAL A 99 -8.32 0.54 -3.01
C VAL A 99 -9.45 -0.48 -3.00
N VAL A 100 -9.18 -1.68 -3.49
CA VAL A 100 -10.13 -2.80 -3.52
C VAL A 100 -9.52 -4.00 -2.80
N ILE A 101 -10.36 -4.68 -2.00
CA ILE A 101 -10.02 -5.97 -1.40
C ILE A 101 -10.80 -7.03 -2.17
N GLU A 102 -10.10 -7.86 -2.92
CA GLU A 102 -10.71 -8.94 -3.68
C GLU A 102 -10.64 -10.24 -2.88
N SER A 103 -11.80 -10.75 -2.45
CA SER A 103 -11.86 -12.06 -1.82
C SER A 103 -11.84 -13.17 -2.86
N ILE A 104 -10.92 -14.11 -2.69
CA ILE A 104 -10.92 -15.37 -3.42
C ILE A 104 -11.83 -16.32 -2.63
N GLY A 105 -12.96 -16.69 -3.24
CA GLY A 105 -13.94 -17.60 -2.65
C GLY A 105 -13.39 -18.99 -2.35
#